data_AF-A0A845WRH9-F1
#
_entry.id   AF-A0A845WRH9-F1
#
_cell.length_a   1.000
_cell.length_b   1.000
_cell.length_c   1.000
_cell.angle_alpha   90.00
_cell.angle_beta   90.00
_cell.angle_gamma   90.00
#
_symmetry.space_group_name_H-M   'P 1'
#
loop_
_entity.id
_entity.type
_entity.pdbx_description
1 polymer ?
#
loop_
_entity_poly.entity_id
_entity_poly.type
_entity_poly.pdbx_seq_one_letter_code
_entity_poly.pdbx_strand_id
1 'polypeptide(L)' 'MDSPKFNSLSEFLQGLSEEDLAKRLGVAPATLTELRDQADFKQWSQDKDPESVSWRYQKDKQRYIVNLSFG' A
#
# COMPACT_ATOMS: atom_id res chain seq x y z
N MET A 1 3.02 8.94 -22.69
CA MET A 1 3.28 9.70 -21.45
C MET A 1 2.39 9.12 -20.37
N ASP A 2 3.04 8.41 -19.46
CA ASP A 2 2.51 7.53 -18.43
C ASP A 2 1.38 8.15 -17.61
N SER A 3 0.18 7.59 -17.75
CA SER A 3 -0.92 7.85 -16.83
C SER A 3 -0.82 6.85 -15.69
N PRO A 4 -0.66 7.24 -14.41
CA PRO A 4 -0.91 6.34 -13.31
C PRO A 4 -2.43 6.14 -13.21
N LYS A 5 -2.96 5.19 -13.99
CA LYS A 5 -4.37 4.76 -13.91
C LYS A 5 -4.55 3.80 -12.74
N PHE A 6 -4.40 4.27 -11.50
CA PHE A 6 -4.92 3.53 -10.34
C PHE A 6 -6.43 3.73 -10.26
N ASN A 7 -7.16 3.17 -11.22
CA ASN A 7 -8.62 3.37 -11.33
C ASN A 7 -9.42 2.08 -11.09
N SER A 8 -8.79 1.02 -10.57
CA SER A 8 -9.45 -0.27 -10.33
C SER A 8 -9.16 -0.77 -8.92
N LEU A 9 -10.17 -0.77 -8.04
CA LEU A 9 -10.21 -1.54 -6.79
C LEU A 9 -9.80 -3.01 -6.99
N SER A 10 -9.94 -3.52 -8.22
CA SER A 10 -9.43 -4.82 -8.67
C SER A 10 -7.91 -4.98 -8.49
N GLU A 11 -7.12 -3.96 -8.82
CA GLU A 11 -5.66 -3.97 -8.59
C GLU A 11 -5.33 -3.83 -7.10
N PHE A 12 -6.15 -3.09 -6.35
CA PHE A 12 -6.04 -3.01 -4.88
C PHE A 12 -6.21 -4.38 -4.22
N LEU A 13 -7.12 -5.22 -4.74
CA LEU A 13 -7.33 -6.59 -4.26
C LEU A 13 -6.22 -7.56 -4.65
N GLN A 14 -5.51 -7.31 -5.77
CA GLN A 14 -4.39 -8.17 -6.22
C GLN A 14 -3.07 -7.90 -5.48
N GLY A 15 -2.97 -6.73 -4.84
CA GLY A 15 -1.81 -6.29 -4.09
C GLY A 15 -0.87 -5.44 -4.94
N LEU A 16 -0.47 -4.30 -4.38
CA LEU A 16 0.39 -3.32 -5.00
C LEU A 16 1.87 -3.64 -4.79
N SER A 17 2.69 -3.25 -5.76
CA SER A 17 4.14 -3.23 -5.61
C SER A 17 4.56 -2.07 -4.71
N GLU A 18 5.80 -2.09 -4.22
CA GLU A 18 6.30 -1.01 -3.35
C GLU A 18 6.27 0.35 -4.03
N GLU A 19 6.70 0.44 -5.28
CA GLU A 19 6.68 1.70 -6.04
C GLU A 19 5.27 2.27 -6.23
N ASP A 20 4.31 1.37 -6.30
CA ASP A 20 2.92 1.62 -6.61
C ASP A 20 2.19 2.17 -5.38
N LEU A 21 2.36 1.47 -4.25
CA LEU A 21 1.95 1.96 -2.96
C LEU A 21 2.68 3.26 -2.58
N ALA A 22 3.97 3.39 -2.89
CA ALA A 22 4.76 4.59 -2.62
C ALA A 22 4.16 5.81 -3.33
N LYS A 23 3.85 5.66 -4.62
CA LYS A 23 3.16 6.70 -5.42
C LYS A 23 1.82 7.07 -4.83
N ARG A 24 1.05 6.07 -4.38
CA ARG A 24 -0.29 6.29 -3.80
C ARG A 24 -0.23 7.04 -2.46
N LEU A 25 0.68 6.64 -1.58
CA LEU A 25 0.88 7.30 -0.29
C LEU A 25 1.69 8.60 -0.40
N GLY A 26 2.22 8.91 -1.60
CA GLY A 26 3.07 10.08 -1.85
C GLY A 26 4.41 10.02 -1.12
N VAL A 27 4.97 8.82 -0.90
CA VAL A 27 6.25 8.60 -0.23
C VAL A 27 7.28 7.97 -1.16
N ALA A 28 8.53 7.90 -0.70
CA ALA A 28 9.56 7.14 -1.40
C ALA A 28 9.43 5.62 -1.12
N PRO A 29 9.77 4.75 -2.08
CA PRO A 29 9.79 3.30 -1.85
C PRO A 29 10.76 2.90 -0.72
N ALA A 30 11.86 3.63 -0.54
CA ALA A 30 12.77 3.45 0.59
C ALA A 30 12.06 3.61 1.94
N THR A 31 11.20 4.63 2.09
CA THR A 31 10.40 4.85 3.30
C THR A 31 9.43 3.69 3.52
N LEU A 32 8.80 3.17 2.46
CA LEU A 32 7.96 1.97 2.57
C LEU A 32 8.76 0.74 3.02
N THR A 33 9.96 0.52 2.47
CA THR A 33 10.83 -0.58 2.88
C THR A 33 11.19 -0.51 4.37
N GLU A 34 11.41 0.69 4.93
CA GLU A 34 11.67 0.87 6.36
C GLU A 34 10.41 0.70 7.20
N LEU A 35 9.29 1.25 6.73
CA LEU A 35 8.03 1.23 7.47
C LEU A 35 7.36 -0.14 7.43
N ARG A 36 7.54 -0.96 6.39
CA ARG A 36 6.87 -2.26 6.25
C ARG A 36 7.25 -3.27 7.35
N ASP A 37 8.41 -3.08 7.97
CA ASP A 37 8.87 -3.93 9.08
C ASP A 37 8.36 -3.40 10.44
N GLN A 38 7.78 -2.19 10.47
CA GLN A 38 7.18 -1.63 11.67
C GLN A 38 5.78 -2.20 11.92
N ALA A 39 5.45 -2.41 13.20
CA ALA A 39 4.14 -2.89 13.63
C ALA A 39 3.02 -1.89 13.28
N ASP A 40 3.33 -0.59 13.36
CA ASP A 40 2.41 0.51 13.09
C ASP A 40 2.21 0.80 11.60
N PHE A 41 2.85 0.04 10.70
CA PHE A 41 2.74 0.22 9.25
C PHE A 41 1.28 0.28 8.76
N LYS A 42 0.42 -0.58 9.32
CA LYS A 42 -0.99 -0.67 8.93
C LYS A 42 -1.74 0.62 9.24
N GLN A 43 -1.46 1.22 10.39
CA GLN A 43 -2.11 2.44 10.85
C GLN A 43 -1.51 3.67 10.16
N TRP A 44 -0.20 3.70 9.98
CA TRP A 44 0.48 4.75 9.21
C TRP A 44 0.02 4.79 7.76
N SER A 45 -0.06 3.63 7.10
CA SER A 45 -0.51 3.55 5.71
C SER A 45 -1.98 3.94 5.58
N GLN A 46 -2.81 3.60 6.57
CA GLN A 46 -4.20 4.03 6.65
C GLN A 46 -4.35 5.55 6.79
N ASP A 47 -3.54 6.18 7.65
CA ASP A 47 -3.54 7.64 7.87
C ASP A 47 -3.09 8.40 6.61
N LYS A 48 -2.12 7.85 5.88
CA LYS A 48 -1.60 8.42 4.64
C LYS A 48 -2.47 8.18 3.42
N ASP A 49 -3.20 7.08 3.39
CA ASP A 49 -4.01 6.71 2.25
C ASP A 49 -5.27 7.58 2.20
N PRO A 50 -5.58 8.22 1.06
CA PRO A 50 -6.76 9.07 0.94
C PRO A 50 -8.08 8.30 1.10
N GLU A 51 -8.08 6.99 0.88
CA GLU A 51 -9.26 6.12 1.08
C GLU A 51 -9.25 5.47 2.47
N SER A 52 -8.33 5.87 3.37
CA SER A 52 -8.15 5.29 4.71
C SER A 52 -8.01 3.76 4.67
N VAL A 53 -7.18 3.30 3.73
CA VAL A 53 -6.92 1.88 3.49
C VAL A 53 -5.69 1.43 4.26
N SER A 54 -5.86 0.47 5.17
CA SER A 54 -4.73 -0.14 5.87
C SER A 54 -4.00 -1.12 4.95
N TRP A 55 -2.71 -0.88 4.71
CA TRP A 55 -1.88 -1.75 3.90
C TRP A 55 -1.11 -2.74 4.76
N ARG A 56 -0.89 -3.94 4.24
CA ARG A 56 -0.05 -4.97 4.86
C ARG A 56 0.94 -5.50 3.85
N TYR A 57 2.21 -5.47 4.20
CA TYR A 57 3.24 -6.14 3.40
C TYR A 57 3.15 -7.65 3.53
N GLN A 58 3.00 -8.33 2.41
CA GLN A 58 2.96 -9.79 2.31
C GLN A 58 4.34 -10.26 1.83
N LYS A 59 5.19 -10.71 2.76
CA LYS A 59 6.55 -11.21 2.46
C LYS A 59 6.54 -12.36 1.44
N ASP A 60 5.51 -13.20 1.47
CA ASP A 60 5.33 -14.34 0.56
C ASP A 60 5.23 -13.93 -0.93
N LYS A 61 4.52 -12.83 -1.21
CA LYS A 61 4.31 -12.32 -2.58
C LYS A 61 5.16 -11.08 -2.88
N GLN A 62 5.94 -10.62 -1.90
CA GLN A 62 6.65 -9.34 -1.88
C GLN A 62 5.77 -8.16 -2.35
N ARG A 63 4.48 -8.18 -1.97
CA ARG A 63 3.48 -7.19 -2.37
C ARG A 63 2.72 -6.66 -1.16
N TYR A 64 2.20 -5.46 -1.28
CA TYR A 64 1.34 -4.84 -0.28
C TYR A 64 -0.11 -5.15 -0.62
N ILE A 65 -0.80 -5.87 0.26
CA ILE A 65 -2.23 -6.16 0.12
C ILE A 65 -3.03 -5.29 1.07
N VAL A 66 -4.27 -5.01 0.70
CA VAL A 66 -5.18 -4.32 1.59
C VAL A 66 -5.58 -5.24 2.74
N ASN A 67 -5.43 -4.75 3.96
CA ASN A 67 -5.97 -5.37 5.16
C ASN A 67 -7.44 -4.95 5.30
N LEU A 68 -8.32 -5.57 4.51
CA LEU A 68 -9.77 -5.43 4.67
C LEU A 68 -10.20 -6.15 5.94
N SER A 69 -10.15 -5.44 7.07
CA SER A 69 -10.90 -5.83 8.26
C SER A 69 -12.36 -5.51 7.98
N PHE A 70 -13.07 -6.43 7.32
CA PHE A 70 -14.54 -6.39 7.31
C PHE A 70 -15.00 -6.62 8.75
N GLY A 71 -15.51 -5.55 9.38
CA GLY A 71 -16.23 -5.62 10.65
C GLY A 71 -17.64 -6.15 10.46
#